data_AF-A0A662L008-F1
#
_entry.id   AF-A0A662L008-F1
#
_cell.length_a   1.000
_cell.length_b   1.000
_cell.length_c   1.000
_cell.angle_alpha   90.00
_cell.angle_beta   90.00
_cell.angle_gamma   90.00
#
_symmetry.space_group_name_H-M   'P 1'
#
loop_
_entity.id
_entity.type
_entity.pdbx_description
1 polymer ?
#
loop_
_entity_poly.entity_id
_entity_poly.type
_entity_poly.pdbx_seq_one_letter_code
_entity_poly.pdbx_strand_id
1 'polypeptide(L)'
;MNCNYEIRKEGDKRIAILNCEECENASSLMDEACRQGIIEILKKEADIGRLLLQHPFVKVFDGHALELMKSLAIFVEGISSVDVVGGEDK
;
A
#
# COMPACT_ATOMS: atom_id res chain seq x y z
N MET A 1 12.14 6.14 -1.71
CA MET A 1 11.74 5.51 -2.98
C MET A 1 10.42 6.14 -3.37
N ASN A 2 10.32 6.77 -4.54
CA ASN A 2 9.13 7.52 -4.95
C ASN A 2 8.32 6.69 -5.94
N CYS A 3 7.50 5.78 -5.44
CA CYS A 3 6.44 5.22 -6.27
C CYS A 3 5.33 6.29 -6.37
N ASN A 4 5.12 6.83 -7.57
CA ASN A 4 4.08 7.83 -7.76
C ASN A 4 2.70 7.20 -7.62
N TYR A 5 1.78 7.94 -7.01
CA TYR A 5 0.38 7.55 -6.94
C TYR A 5 -0.53 8.72 -7.24
N GLU A 6 -1.74 8.39 -7.68
CA GLU A 6 -2.82 9.33 -7.90
C GLU A 6 -4.06 8.89 -7.13
N ILE A 7 -4.87 9.87 -6.73
CA ILE A 7 -6.19 9.64 -6.15
C ILE A 7 -7.22 10.13 -7.15
N ARG A 8 -8.15 9.23 -7.52
CA ARG A 8 -9.28 9.51 -8.39
C ARG A 8 -10.59 9.26 -7.67
N LYS A 9 -11.68 9.78 -8.22
CA LYS A 9 -13.04 9.49 -7.78
C LYS A 9 -13.82 8.90 -8.93
N GLU A 10 -14.40 7.71 -8.73
CA GLU A 10 -15.31 7.08 -9.68
C GLU A 10 -16.63 6.81 -8.97
N GLY A 11 -17.67 7.55 -9.36
CA GLY A 11 -18.95 7.53 -8.65
C GLY A 11 -18.80 7.95 -7.19
N ASP A 12 -19.19 7.07 -6.28
CA ASP A 12 -19.09 7.22 -4.83
C ASP A 12 -17.75 6.75 -4.25
N LYS A 13 -16.90 6.09 -5.05
CA LYS A 13 -15.65 5.50 -4.57
C LYS A 13 -14.45 6.41 -4.80
N ARG A 14 -13.60 6.54 -3.77
CA ARG A 14 -12.22 7.02 -3.92
C ARG A 14 -11.34 5.86 -4.35
N ILE A 15 -10.58 6.09 -5.41
CA ILE A 15 -9.66 5.12 -5.99
C ILE A 15 -8.24 5.63 -5.80
N ALA A 16 -7.40 4.83 -5.16
CA ALA A 16 -5.97 5.06 -5.17
C ALA A 16 -5.32 4.23 -6.28
N ILE A 17 -4.45 4.84 -7.06
CA ILE A 17 -3.75 4.20 -8.16
C ILE A 17 -2.27 4.37 -7.90
N LEU A 18 -1.58 3.28 -7.59
CA LEU A 18 -0.15 3.24 -7.38
C LEU A 18 0.52 2.78 -8.68
N ASN A 19 1.39 3.61 -9.23
CA ASN A 19 2.20 3.23 -10.37
C ASN A 19 3.42 2.44 -9.90
N CYS A 20 3.35 1.11 -10.02
CA CYS A 20 4.49 0.23 -9.74
C CYS A 20 5.33 -0.08 -10.99
N GLU A 21 5.17 0.64 -12.11
CA GLU A 21 6.17 0.64 -13.21
C GLU A 21 7.36 1.56 -12.90
N GLU A 22 7.11 2.61 -12.13
CA GLU A 22 8.15 3.56 -11.71
C GLU A 22 8.89 3.11 -10.44
N CYS A 23 8.31 2.18 -9.69
CA CYS A 23 9.06 1.33 -8.78
C CYS A 23 9.79 0.31 -9.68
N GLU A 24 11.11 0.17 -9.64
CA GLU A 24 11.89 -0.71 -10.54
C GLU A 24 11.50 -2.21 -10.54
N ASN A 25 10.44 -2.60 -9.81
CA ASN A 25 10.02 -3.97 -9.58
C ASN A 25 8.49 -4.10 -9.59
N ALA A 26 8.02 -5.31 -9.92
CA ALA A 26 6.64 -5.67 -10.25
C ALA A 26 5.53 -5.07 -9.34
N SER A 27 4.34 -4.86 -9.92
CA SER A 27 3.07 -4.62 -9.18
C SER A 27 2.70 -5.79 -8.26
N SER A 28 3.34 -5.92 -7.11
CA SER A 28 3.16 -7.05 -6.20
C SER A 28 3.38 -6.64 -4.76
N LEU A 29 2.59 -7.22 -3.86
CA LEU A 29 2.86 -7.20 -2.42
C LEU A 29 4.21 -7.80 -2.06
N MET A 30 4.73 -8.70 -2.90
CA MET A 30 6.04 -9.33 -2.68
C MET A 30 7.19 -8.39 -3.02
N ASP A 31 6.94 -7.38 -3.86
CA ASP A 31 7.93 -6.35 -4.11
C ASP A 31 7.99 -5.37 -2.93
N GLU A 32 9.19 -5.03 -2.48
CA GLU A 32 9.37 -4.18 -1.32
C GLU A 32 8.93 -2.73 -1.57
N ALA A 33 9.30 -2.15 -2.71
CA ALA A 33 8.98 -0.77 -3.04
C ALA A 33 7.47 -0.58 -3.25
N CYS A 34 6.84 -1.46 -4.02
CA CYS A 34 5.40 -1.46 -4.24
C CYS A 34 4.66 -1.72 -2.92
N ARG A 35 5.12 -2.65 -2.07
CA ARG A 35 4.52 -2.88 -0.73
C ARG A 35 4.62 -1.66 0.18
N GLN A 36 5.76 -0.98 0.24
CA GLN A 36 5.93 0.25 1.01
C GLN A 36 4.97 1.34 0.52
N GLY A 37 4.90 1.56 -0.79
CA GLY A 37 3.97 2.53 -1.39
C GLY A 37 2.50 2.22 -1.07
N ILE A 38 2.10 0.95 -1.11
CA ILE A 38 0.75 0.54 -0.72
C ILE A 38 0.47 0.90 0.76
N ILE A 39 1.38 0.56 1.66
CA ILE A 39 1.21 0.83 3.09
C ILE A 39 1.12 2.34 3.33
N GLU A 40 2.00 3.14 2.71
CA GLU A 40 1.99 4.60 2.84
C GLU A 40 0.67 5.22 2.36
N ILE A 41 0.16 4.80 1.20
CA ILE A 41 -1.13 5.25 0.67
C ILE A 41 -2.25 4.92 1.66
N LEU A 42 -2.33 3.67 2.11
CA LEU A 42 -3.41 3.21 2.99
C LEU A 42 -3.35 3.85 4.38
N LYS A 43 -2.18 4.31 4.82
CA LYS A 43 -2.00 5.10 6.04
C LYS A 43 -2.42 6.55 5.87
N LYS A 44 -2.04 7.18 4.76
CA LYS A 44 -2.20 8.61 4.54
C LYS A 44 -3.62 8.98 4.08
N GLU A 45 -4.24 8.12 3.28
CA GLU A 45 -5.48 8.43 2.59
C GLU A 45 -6.68 7.72 3.21
N ALA A 46 -7.62 8.51 3.75
CA ALA A 46 -8.87 7.99 4.29
C ALA A 46 -9.85 7.53 3.18
N ASP A 47 -10.79 6.66 3.54
CA ASP A 47 -11.95 6.31 2.71
C ASP A 47 -11.64 5.79 1.30
N ILE A 48 -10.47 5.15 1.11
CA ILE A 48 -10.19 4.43 -0.14
C ILE A 48 -11.18 3.27 -0.27
N GLY A 49 -11.93 3.26 -1.38
CA GLY A 49 -12.87 2.21 -1.76
C GLY A 49 -12.32 1.22 -2.80
N ARG A 50 -11.20 1.57 -3.46
CA ARG A 50 -10.47 0.71 -4.40
C ARG A 50 -9.00 1.11 -4.49
N LEU A 51 -8.11 0.13 -4.53
CA LEU A 51 -6.69 0.31 -4.79
C LEU A 51 -6.32 -0.39 -6.11
N LEU A 52 -5.68 0.33 -7.02
CA LEU A 52 -5.17 -0.18 -8.29
C LEU A 52 -3.64 -0.18 -8.25
N LEU A 53 -3.03 -1.32 -8.57
CA LEU A 53 -1.59 -1.39 -8.83
C LEU A 53 -1.39 -1.42 -10.34
N GLN A 54 -0.76 -0.37 -10.87
CA GLN A 54 -0.43 -0.24 -12.29
C GLN A 54 0.98 -0.80 -12.57
N HIS A 55 1.01 -1.72 -13.52
CA HIS A 55 2.12 -2.39 -14.21
C HIS A 55 1.44 -3.10 -15.40
N PRO A 56 2.12 -3.69 -16.42
CA PRO A 56 1.52 -4.24 -17.64
C PRO A 56 0.16 -4.97 -17.51
N PHE A 57 -0.16 -5.53 -16.34
CA PHE A 57 -1.53 -5.84 -15.95
C PHE A 57 -1.95 -5.12 -14.66
N VAL A 58 -3.10 -4.46 -14.69
CA VAL A 58 -3.67 -3.75 -13.52
C VAL A 58 -4.21 -4.77 -12.52
N LYS A 59 -3.75 -4.69 -11.27
CA LYS A 59 -4.34 -5.44 -10.16
C LYS A 59 -5.31 -4.56 -9.39
N VAL A 60 -6.51 -5.08 -9.16
CA VAL A 60 -7.59 -4.37 -8.47
C VAL A 60 -7.82 -4.98 -7.09
N PHE A 61 -7.79 -4.14 -6.06
CA PHE A 61 -8.15 -4.50 -4.71
C PHE A 61 -9.35 -3.65 -4.27
N ASP A 62 -10.49 -4.29 -4.05
CA ASP A 62 -11.67 -3.69 -3.44
C ASP A 62 -12.35 -4.70 -2.49
N GLY A 63 -13.38 -4.25 -1.78
CA GLY A 63 -14.11 -5.06 -0.81
C GLY A 63 -13.18 -5.72 0.21
N HIS A 64 -13.34 -7.04 0.41
CA HIS A 64 -12.60 -7.76 1.44
C HIS A 64 -11.08 -7.73 1.25
N ALA A 65 -10.60 -7.80 0.00
CA ALA A 65 -9.17 -7.77 -0.28
C ALA A 65 -8.55 -6.42 0.13
N LEU A 66 -9.26 -5.31 -0.10
CA LEU A 66 -8.83 -3.99 0.34
C LEU A 66 -8.86 -3.85 1.87
N GLU A 67 -9.88 -4.40 2.53
CA GLU A 67 -9.96 -4.35 4.00
C GLU A 67 -8.83 -5.15 4.68
N LEU A 68 -8.42 -6.28 4.09
CA LEU A 68 -7.23 -7.01 4.55
C LEU A 68 -5.96 -6.16 4.41
N MET A 69 -5.82 -5.43 3.31
CA MET A 69 -4.68 -4.55 3.06
C MET A 69 -4.62 -3.39 4.04
N LYS A 70 -5.77 -2.78 4.35
CA LYS A 70 -5.87 -1.73 5.39
C LYS A 70 -5.50 -2.28 6.76
N SER A 71 -5.99 -3.47 7.11
CA SER A 71 -5.65 -4.14 8.37
C SER A 71 -4.15 -4.42 8.48
N LEU A 72 -3.51 -4.85 7.38
CA LEU A 72 -2.06 -5.03 7.31
C LEU A 72 -1.31 -3.71 7.53
N ALA A 73 -1.75 -2.62 6.90
CA ALA A 73 -1.13 -1.30 7.07
C ALA A 73 -1.18 -0.82 8.53
N ILE A 74 -2.32 -0.99 9.19
CA ILE A 74 -2.51 -0.68 10.63
C ILE A 74 -1.60 -1.57 11.48
N PHE A 75 -1.51 -2.86 11.18
CA PHE A 75 -0.66 -3.79 11.91
C PHE A 75 0.84 -3.42 11.82
N VAL A 76 1.32 -3.11 10.62
CA VAL A 76 2.70 -2.66 10.39
C VAL A 76 3.00 -1.37 11.14
N GLU A 77 2.07 -0.43 11.18
CA GLU A 77 2.20 0.79 11.98
C GLU A 77 2.26 0.49 13.47
N GLY A 78 1.39 -0.39 13.96
CA GLY A 78 1.41 -0.84 15.36
C GLY A 78 2.77 -1.42 15.74
N ILE A 79 3.33 -2.32 14.93
CA ILE A 79 4.68 -2.88 15.16
C ILE A 79 5.75 -1.79 15.12
N SER A 80 5.68 -0.87 14.16
CA SER A 80 6.69 0.18 14.00
C SER A 80 6.68 1.21 15.14
N SER A 81 5.55 1.32 15.86
CA SER A 81 5.42 2.17 17.06
C SER A 81 5.98 1.51 18.33
N VAL A 82 6.22 0.21 18.30
CA VAL A 82 6.88 -0.48 19.40
C VAL A 82 8.37 -0.23 19.25
N ASP A 83 8.99 0.37 20.26
CA ASP A 83 10.45 0.37 20.41
C ASP A 83 10.89 -1.09 20.52
N VAL A 84 11.34 -1.67 19.41
CA VAL A 84 11.97 -2.98 19.42
C VAL A 84 13.34 -2.79 20.05
N VAL A 85 13.38 -2.77 21.39
CA VAL A 85 14.60 -2.93 22.18
C VAL A 85 15.00 -4.41 22.07
N GLY A 86 15.44 -4.80 20.87
CA GLY A 86 16.11 -6.06 20.62
C GLY A 86 17.60 -5.83 20.82
N GLY A 87 18.11 -6.34 21.94
CA GLY A 87 19.47 -6.12 22.42
C GLY A 87 20.56 -6.41 21.39
N GLU A 88 21.60 -5.61 21.45
CA GLU A 88 22.93 -5.97 20.97
C GLU A 88 23.41 -7.19 21.77
N ASP A 89 23.04 -8.39 21.33
CA ASP A 89 23.70 -9.61 21.79
C ASP A 89 25.00 -9.79 20.98
N LYS A 90 26.07 -9.22 21.57
CA LYS A 90 27.52 -9.47 21.38
C LYS A 90 28.22 -8.90 20.15
#